data_AF-A0A1G9CG95-F1
#
_entry.id   AF-A0A1G9CG95-F1
#
_cell.length_a   1.000
_cell.length_b   1.000
_cell.length_c   1.000
_cell.angle_alpha   90.00
_cell.angle_beta   90.00
_cell.angle_gamma   90.00
#
_symmetry.space_group_name_H-M   'P 1'
#
loop_
_entity.id
_entity.type
_entity.pdbx_description
1 polymer ?
#
loop_
_entity_poly.entity_id
_entity_poly.type
_entity_poly.pdbx_seq_one_letter_code
_entity_poly.pdbx_strand_id
1 'polypeptide(L)'
;MEEVVTNKLRTTLMRLSMDNQLEEEIRMYHNEKNKHVIAQVSSLAAGIEFLEKRVDAVVGDMNAGKGKSFHQEMLDEMKTELVEKKAEHAALSEGLRKFDVPEEYIASVKYDIQTLIGLLDAEVQNPQMLHQIVSKFVSKVVVQRETKNVYVKVQFVNADDVLYEKNIVAEM
;
A
#
# COMPACT_ATOMS: atom_id res chain seq x y z
N MET A 1 -21.10 -19.68 17.44
CA MET A 1 -20.69 -18.25 17.40
C MET A 1 -19.18 -18.14 17.41
N GLU A 2 -18.50 -18.52 18.50
CA GLU A 2 -17.03 -18.54 18.58
C GLU A 2 -16.42 -19.39 17.46
N GLU A 3 -16.97 -20.58 17.21
CA GLU A 3 -16.50 -21.46 16.13
C GLU A 3 -16.60 -20.83 14.73
N VAL A 4 -17.65 -20.06 14.43
CA VAL A 4 -17.81 -19.39 13.13
C VAL A 4 -16.77 -18.28 12.95
N VAL A 5 -16.56 -17.47 13.99
CA VAL A 5 -15.56 -16.40 13.99
C VAL A 5 -14.14 -17.00 13.88
N THR A 6 -13.86 -18.04 14.67
CA THR A 6 -12.61 -18.79 14.64
C THR A 6 -12.35 -19.39 13.26
N ASN A 7 -13.34 -20.04 12.64
CA ASN A 7 -13.19 -20.61 11.31
C ASN A 7 -12.95 -19.55 10.23
N LYS A 8 -13.63 -18.40 10.29
CA LYS A 8 -13.38 -17.29 9.35
C LYS A 8 -11.99 -16.67 9.53
N LEU A 9 -11.57 -16.48 10.78
CA LEU A 9 -10.23 -15.98 11.10
C LEU A 9 -9.15 -16.96 10.60
N ARG A 10 -9.27 -18.23 10.98
CA ARG A 10 -8.39 -19.32 10.56
C ARG A 10 -8.28 -19.40 9.05
N THR A 11 -9.40 -19.42 8.32
CA THR A 11 -9.41 -19.50 6.85
C THR A 11 -8.74 -18.28 6.21
N THR A 12 -8.97 -17.10 6.77
CA THR A 12 -8.34 -15.86 6.27
C THR A 12 -6.83 -15.88 6.46
N LEU A 13 -6.37 -16.29 7.65
CA LEU A 13 -4.95 -16.38 7.98
C LEU A 13 -4.25 -17.48 7.17
N MET A 14 -4.89 -18.64 7.00
CA MET A 14 -4.38 -19.71 6.15
C MET A 14 -4.12 -19.22 4.72
N ARG A 15 -5.09 -18.52 4.10
CA ARG A 15 -4.91 -17.99 2.75
C ARG A 15 -3.71 -17.04 2.65
N LEU A 16 -3.52 -16.19 3.66
CA LEU A 16 -2.40 -15.25 3.70
C LEU A 16 -1.05 -15.98 3.86
N SER A 17 -1.01 -17.09 4.60
CA SER A 17 0.23 -17.86 4.81
C SER A 17 0.67 -18.72 3.63
N MET A 18 -0.18 -18.92 2.62
CA MET A 18 0.11 -19.75 1.45
C MET A 18 1.00 -19.01 0.45
N ASP A 19 2.03 -19.70 -0.06
CA ASP A 19 2.93 -19.22 -1.11
C ASP A 19 3.41 -17.78 -0.86
N ASN A 20 3.22 -16.88 -1.82
CA ASN A 20 3.60 -15.46 -1.72
C ASN A 20 2.38 -14.54 -1.45
N GLN A 21 1.25 -15.10 -1.01
CA GLN A 21 -0.01 -14.34 -0.87
C GLN A 21 0.09 -13.18 0.12
N LEU A 22 0.79 -13.35 1.26
CA LEU A 22 0.98 -12.27 2.23
C LEU A 22 1.70 -11.07 1.61
N GLU A 23 2.78 -11.32 0.88
CA GLU A 23 3.58 -10.26 0.24
C GLU A 23 2.78 -9.56 -0.86
N GLU A 24 2.04 -10.33 -1.66
CA GLU A 24 1.19 -9.80 -2.72
C GLU A 24 0.04 -8.94 -2.15
N GLU A 25 -0.63 -9.40 -1.10
CA GLU A 25 -1.72 -8.67 -0.44
C GLU A 25 -1.23 -7.37 0.22
N ILE A 26 -0.05 -7.39 0.85
CA ILE A 26 0.60 -6.17 1.37
C ILE A 26 0.89 -5.21 0.21
N ARG A 27 1.49 -5.70 -0.88
CA ARG A 27 1.80 -4.87 -2.06
C ARG A 27 0.54 -4.27 -2.67
N MET A 28 -0.52 -5.06 -2.80
CA MET A 28 -1.83 -4.60 -3.31
C MET A 28 -2.45 -3.54 -2.40
N TYR A 29 -2.42 -3.75 -1.08
CA TYR A 29 -2.94 -2.80 -0.10
C TYR A 29 -2.25 -1.43 -0.22
N HIS A 30 -0.92 -1.41 -0.33
CA HIS A 30 -0.17 -0.17 -0.52
C HIS A 30 -0.43 0.48 -1.88
N ASN A 31 -0.52 -0.30 -2.95
CA ASN A 31 -0.85 0.21 -4.28
C ASN A 31 -2.25 0.84 -4.32
N GLU A 32 -3.22 0.22 -3.66
CA GLU A 32 -4.59 0.73 -3.60
C GLU A 32 -4.67 2.01 -2.76
N LYS A 33 -4.01 2.04 -1.59
CA LYS A 33 -3.93 3.24 -0.73
C LYS A 33 -3.26 4.42 -1.44
N ASN A 34 -2.25 4.14 -2.25
CA ASN A 34 -1.48 5.15 -2.97
C ASN A 34 -1.96 5.40 -4.40
N LYS A 35 -3.08 4.81 -4.83
CA LYS A 35 -3.56 4.83 -6.22
C LYS A 35 -3.65 6.25 -6.81
N HIS A 36 -4.15 7.21 -6.03
CA HIS A 36 -4.24 8.61 -6.45
C HIS A 36 -2.87 9.25 -6.68
N VAL A 37 -1.93 8.97 -5.78
CA VAL A 37 -0.55 9.48 -5.87
C VAL A 37 0.18 8.85 -7.05
N ILE A 38 0.02 7.53 -7.27
CA ILE A 38 0.57 6.82 -8.43
C ILE A 38 0.04 7.42 -9.74
N ALA A 39 -1.27 7.69 -9.81
CA ALA A 39 -1.88 8.33 -10.97
C ALA A 39 -1.36 9.76 -11.18
N GLN A 40 -1.20 10.53 -10.11
CA GLN A 40 -0.66 11.89 -10.17
C GLN A 40 0.80 11.90 -10.63
N VAL A 41 1.65 11.02 -10.10
CA VAL A 41 3.04 10.87 -10.53
C VAL A 41 3.13 10.48 -12.00
N SER A 42 2.29 9.54 -12.46
CA SER A 42 2.22 9.15 -13.87
C SER A 42 1.80 10.32 -14.77
N SER A 43 0.83 11.12 -14.33
CA SER A 43 0.38 12.33 -15.04
C SER A 43 1.47 13.39 -15.12
N LEU A 44 2.16 13.63 -14.01
CA LEU A 44 3.30 14.56 -13.95
C LEU A 44 4.45 14.10 -14.85
N ALA A 45 4.77 12.81 -14.86
CA ALA A 45 5.79 12.25 -15.74
C ALA A 45 5.47 12.49 -17.22
N ALA A 46 4.23 12.22 -17.65
CA ALA A 46 3.78 12.51 -19.00
C ALA A 46 3.80 14.03 -19.33
N GLY A 47 3.43 14.86 -18.35
CA GLY A 47 3.49 16.32 -18.47
C GLY A 47 4.91 16.85 -18.61
N ILE A 48 5.86 16.30 -17.85
CA ILE A 48 7.30 16.63 -17.94
C ILE A 48 7.82 16.23 -19.32
N GLU A 49 7.55 15.01 -19.78
CA GLU A 49 8.00 14.54 -21.09
C GLU A 49 7.45 15.42 -22.23
N PHE A 50 6.18 15.81 -22.14
CA PHE A 50 5.57 16.72 -23.11
C PHE A 50 6.24 18.09 -23.12
N LEU A 51 6.49 18.66 -21.94
CA LEU A 51 7.10 19.98 -21.80
C LEU A 51 8.57 19.98 -22.25
N GLU A 52 9.32 18.91 -21.96
CA GLU A 52 10.69 18.70 -22.46
C GLU A 52 10.73 18.72 -24.00
N LYS A 53 9.88 17.93 -24.66
CA LYS A 53 9.78 17.91 -26.13
C LYS A 53 9.41 19.28 -26.70
N ARG A 54 8.56 20.03 -26.01
CA ARG A 54 8.14 21.37 -26.45
C ARG A 54 9.26 22.39 -26.30
N VAL A 55 10.02 22.35 -25.20
CA VAL A 55 11.22 23.16 -25.00
C VAL A 55 12.24 22.87 -26.10
N ASP A 56 12.50 21.59 -26.38
CA ASP A 56 13.45 21.18 -27.42
C ASP A 56 13.03 21.69 -28.81
N ALA A 57 11.74 21.64 -29.14
CA ALA A 57 11.23 22.16 -30.40
C ALA A 57 11.44 23.67 -30.53
N VAL A 58 11.15 24.44 -29.48
CA VAL A 58 11.30 25.90 -29.47
C VAL A 58 12.79 26.30 -29.54
N VAL A 59 13.66 25.59 -28.81
CA VAL A 59 15.12 25.73 -28.91
C VAL A 59 15.58 25.45 -30.34
N GLY A 60 15.07 24.39 -30.97
CA GLY A 60 15.37 24.03 -32.35
C GLY A 60 14.99 25.14 -33.35
N ASP A 61 13.79 25.71 -33.21
CA ASP A 61 13.32 26.81 -34.06
C ASP A 61 14.15 28.09 -33.88
N MET A 62 14.54 28.41 -32.65
CA MET A 62 15.44 29.53 -32.36
C MET A 62 16.82 29.33 -33.00
N ASN A 63 17.41 28.14 -32.86
CA ASN A 63 18.69 27.80 -33.47
C ASN A 63 18.65 27.80 -35.00
N ALA A 64 17.49 27.47 -35.59
CA ALA A 64 17.25 27.55 -37.02
C ALA A 64 17.03 28.99 -37.55
N GLY A 65 17.15 30.00 -36.70
CA GLY A 65 16.96 31.42 -37.07
C GLY A 65 15.50 31.80 -37.28
N LYS A 66 14.55 30.95 -36.89
CA LYS A 66 13.10 31.23 -36.94
C LYS A 66 12.58 31.84 -35.63
N GLY A 67 13.46 32.03 -34.65
CA GLY A 67 13.14 32.56 -33.33
C GLY A 67 12.61 33.99 -33.39
N LYS A 68 11.43 34.21 -32.81
CA LYS A 68 10.90 35.56 -32.55
C LYS A 68 11.27 35.99 -31.12
N SER A 69 11.27 37.29 -30.84
CA SER A 69 11.62 37.83 -29.51
C SER A 69 10.81 37.21 -28.37
N PHE A 70 9.51 36.95 -28.59
CA PHE A 70 8.65 36.29 -27.60
C PHE A 70 8.98 34.80 -27.36
N HIS A 71 9.80 34.16 -28.21
CA HIS A 71 10.22 32.77 -27.98
C HIS A 71 11.14 32.65 -26.78
N GLN A 72 11.93 33.70 -26.47
CA GLN A 72 12.80 33.69 -25.29
C GLN A 72 11.98 33.72 -24.00
N GLU A 73 11.02 34.64 -23.88
CA GLU A 73 10.12 34.74 -22.72
C GLU A 73 9.30 33.45 -22.54
N MET A 74 8.73 32.92 -23.63
CA MET A 74 8.00 31.65 -23.61
C MET A 74 8.87 30.46 -23.15
N LEU A 75 10.13 30.44 -23.55
CA LEU A 75 11.07 29.37 -23.21
C LEU A 75 11.52 29.46 -21.75
N ASP A 76 11.67 30.66 -21.21
CA ASP A 76 11.97 30.89 -19.80
C ASP A 76 10.79 30.50 -18.90
N GLU A 77 9.55 30.80 -19.31
CA GLU A 77 8.33 30.31 -18.65
C GLU A 77 8.26 28.78 -18.66
N MET A 78 8.45 28.13 -19.82
CA MET A 78 8.42 26.67 -19.94
C MET A 78 9.50 25.98 -19.10
N LYS A 79 10.71 26.56 -19.05
CA LYS A 79 11.78 26.02 -18.19
C LYS A 79 11.43 26.14 -16.71
N THR A 80 10.81 27.24 -16.30
CA THR A 80 10.38 27.44 -14.92
C THR A 80 9.31 26.41 -14.54
N GLU A 81 8.27 26.27 -15.37
CA GLU A 81 7.22 25.25 -15.18
C GLU A 81 7.81 23.83 -15.13
N LEU A 82 8.82 23.54 -15.96
CA LEU A 82 9.48 22.24 -16.00
C LEU A 82 10.27 21.94 -14.73
N VAL A 83 10.95 22.94 -14.16
CA VAL A 83 11.63 22.82 -12.86
C VAL A 83 10.62 22.55 -11.75
N GLU A 84 9.51 23.29 -11.73
CA GLU A 84 8.44 23.12 -10.74
C GLU A 84 7.82 21.72 -10.82
N LYS A 85 7.43 21.27 -12.02
CA LYS A 85 6.86 19.92 -12.23
C LYS A 85 7.84 18.82 -11.86
N LYS A 86 9.14 18.98 -12.17
CA LYS A 86 10.17 18.00 -11.78
C LYS A 86 10.36 17.94 -10.27
N ALA A 87 10.32 19.08 -9.59
CA ALA A 87 10.39 19.13 -8.13
C ALA A 87 9.15 18.47 -7.48
N GLU A 88 7.95 18.76 -7.99
CA GLU A 88 6.71 18.12 -7.53
C GLU A 88 6.75 16.60 -7.76
N HIS A 89 7.15 16.17 -8.97
CA HIS A 89 7.29 14.76 -9.30
C HIS A 89 8.31 14.06 -8.38
N ALA A 90 9.45 14.69 -8.10
CA ALA A 90 10.47 14.13 -7.21
C ALA A 90 9.95 13.97 -5.77
N ALA A 91 9.27 14.99 -5.24
CA ALA A 91 8.69 14.94 -3.90
C ALA A 91 7.62 13.84 -3.76
N LEU A 92 6.72 13.72 -4.75
CA LEU A 92 5.70 12.68 -4.76
C LEU A 92 6.29 11.28 -4.97
N SER A 93 7.33 11.16 -5.80
CA SER A 93 8.03 9.89 -6.04
C SER A 93 8.81 9.41 -4.83
N GLU A 94 9.36 10.32 -4.02
CA GLU A 94 10.03 9.98 -2.77
C GLU A 94 9.04 9.39 -1.76
N GLY A 95 7.83 9.96 -1.66
CA GLY A 95 6.74 9.40 -0.85
C GLY A 95 6.18 8.07 -1.36
N LEU A 96 6.37 7.76 -2.65
CA LEU A 96 6.00 6.48 -3.27
C LEU A 96 7.13 5.44 -3.25
N ARG A 97 8.31 5.75 -2.69
CA ARG A 97 9.44 4.82 -2.68
C ARG A 97 8.97 3.45 -2.21
N LYS A 98 9.32 2.44 -3.02
CA LYS A 98 8.89 1.04 -2.92
C LYS A 98 8.79 0.63 -1.46
N PHE A 99 7.57 0.32 -1.05
CA PHE A 99 7.33 -0.38 0.19
C PHE A 99 7.95 -1.77 0.07
N ASP A 100 9.17 -1.91 0.57
CA ASP A 100 9.94 -3.14 0.57
C ASP A 100 9.83 -3.75 1.96
N VAL A 101 9.15 -4.89 2.05
CA VAL A 101 9.01 -5.60 3.32
C VAL A 101 10.20 -6.52 3.46
N PRO A 102 10.98 -6.43 4.55
CA PRO A 102 12.08 -7.36 4.77
C PRO A 102 11.57 -8.82 4.70
N GLU A 103 12.28 -9.68 3.98
CA GLU A 103 11.93 -11.11 3.88
C GLU A 103 11.84 -11.76 5.27
N GLU A 104 12.69 -11.32 6.20
CA GLU A 104 12.67 -11.74 7.61
C GLU A 104 11.34 -11.43 8.30
N TYR A 105 10.75 -10.27 8.02
CA TYR A 105 9.43 -9.90 8.55
C TYR A 105 8.35 -10.82 7.98
N ILE A 106 8.35 -11.06 6.66
CA ILE A 106 7.39 -11.96 6.02
C ILE A 106 7.49 -13.37 6.60
N ALA A 107 8.72 -13.88 6.79
CA ALA A 107 8.96 -15.18 7.39
C ALA A 107 8.45 -15.24 8.84
N SER A 108 8.74 -14.22 9.65
CA SER A 108 8.26 -14.12 11.03
C SER A 108 6.73 -14.09 11.12
N VAL A 109 6.06 -13.31 10.27
CA VAL A 109 4.59 -13.24 10.25
C VAL A 109 3.99 -14.57 9.81
N LYS A 110 4.55 -15.23 8.79
CA LYS A 110 4.10 -16.57 8.38
C LYS A 110 4.22 -17.59 9.50
N TYR A 111 5.32 -17.57 10.25
CA TYR A 111 5.52 -18.44 11.40
C TYR A 111 4.49 -18.18 12.51
N ASP A 112 4.28 -16.91 12.86
CA ASP A 112 3.29 -16.52 13.87
C ASP A 112 1.85 -16.89 13.43
N ILE A 113 1.52 -16.75 12.14
CA ILE A 113 0.24 -17.20 11.56
C ILE A 113 0.08 -18.72 11.70
N GLN A 114 1.09 -19.50 11.33
CA GLN A 114 1.06 -20.96 11.46
C GLN A 114 0.90 -21.39 12.92
N THR A 115 1.58 -20.71 13.83
CA THR A 115 1.45 -20.94 15.27
C THR A 115 0.03 -20.63 15.75
N LEU A 116 -0.56 -19.51 15.30
CA LEU A 116 -1.94 -19.16 15.64
C LEU A 116 -2.93 -20.22 15.11
N ILE A 117 -2.78 -20.68 13.87
CA ILE A 117 -3.62 -21.74 13.31
C ILE A 117 -3.51 -23.01 14.16
N GLY A 118 -2.29 -23.41 14.54
CA GLY A 118 -2.08 -24.56 15.42
C GLY A 118 -2.75 -24.41 16.78
N LEU A 119 -2.76 -23.21 17.37
CA LEU A 119 -3.45 -22.94 18.63
C LEU A 119 -4.98 -22.93 18.49
N LEU A 120 -5.50 -22.50 17.34
CA LEU A 120 -6.94 -22.53 17.04
C LEU A 120 -7.43 -23.96 16.80
N ASP A 121 -6.58 -24.83 16.23
CA ASP A 121 -6.88 -26.23 15.93
C ASP A 121 -6.62 -27.19 17.11
N ALA A 122 -6.00 -26.72 18.19
CA ALA A 122 -5.63 -27.55 19.32
C ALA A 122 -6.87 -28.03 20.10
N GLU A 123 -6.90 -29.34 20.42
CA GLU A 123 -7.95 -29.96 21.26
C GLU A 123 -7.99 -29.38 22.67
N VAL A 124 -6.83 -28.94 23.19
CA VAL A 124 -6.71 -28.21 24.47
C VAL A 124 -6.05 -26.87 24.19
N GLN A 125 -6.84 -25.80 24.24
CA GLN A 125 -6.33 -24.45 23.99
C GLN A 125 -5.48 -23.98 25.17
N ASN A 126 -4.32 -23.36 24.87
CA ASN A 126 -3.57 -22.55 25.83
C ASN A 126 -4.05 -21.10 25.71
N PRO A 127 -4.93 -20.59 26.59
CA PRO A 127 -5.58 -19.30 26.40
C PRO A 127 -4.60 -18.13 26.51
N GLN A 128 -3.52 -18.28 27.30
CA GLN A 128 -2.50 -17.25 27.47
C GLN A 128 -1.71 -17.07 26.18
N MET A 129 -1.24 -18.19 25.60
CA MET A 129 -0.49 -18.17 24.35
C MET A 129 -1.38 -17.73 23.18
N LEU A 130 -2.63 -18.19 23.15
CA LEU A 130 -3.62 -17.75 22.16
C LEU A 130 -3.84 -16.23 22.23
N HIS A 131 -4.05 -15.68 23.44
CA HIS A 131 -4.25 -14.24 23.61
C HIS A 131 -3.01 -13.43 23.18
N GLN A 132 -1.81 -13.90 23.52
CA GLN A 132 -0.56 -13.26 23.12
C GLN A 132 -0.36 -13.21 21.60
N ILE A 133 -0.69 -14.29 20.88
CA ILE A 133 -0.51 -14.31 19.43
C ILE A 133 -1.66 -13.59 18.73
N VAL A 134 -2.90 -13.74 19.20
CA VAL A 134 -4.06 -13.02 18.66
C VAL A 134 -3.86 -11.51 18.77
N SER A 135 -3.31 -11.00 19.87
CA SER A 135 -3.10 -9.56 20.06
C SER A 135 -2.06 -8.95 19.10
N LYS A 136 -1.16 -9.76 18.52
CA LYS A 136 -0.23 -9.30 17.47
C LYS A 136 -0.94 -8.96 16.16
N PHE A 137 -2.08 -9.60 15.89
CA PHE A 137 -2.75 -9.54 14.58
C PHE A 137 -4.13 -8.91 14.64
N VAL A 138 -4.90 -9.19 15.68
CA VAL A 138 -6.26 -8.68 15.84
C VAL A 138 -6.21 -7.37 16.60
N SER A 139 -6.39 -6.27 15.89
CA SER A 139 -6.34 -4.93 16.47
C SER A 139 -7.69 -4.44 16.99
N LYS A 140 -8.80 -4.99 16.47
CA LYS A 140 -10.15 -4.61 16.92
C LYS A 140 -11.17 -5.72 16.71
N VAL A 141 -12.07 -5.90 17.68
CA VAL A 141 -13.26 -6.74 17.56
C VAL A 141 -14.48 -5.89 17.88
N VAL A 142 -15.48 -5.87 16.99
CA VAL A 142 -16.75 -5.14 17.16
C VAL A 142 -17.90 -6.11 17.00
N VAL A 143 -18.75 -6.21 18.03
CA VAL A 143 -19.96 -7.04 18.00
C VAL A 143 -21.18 -6.14 17.82
N GLN A 144 -21.80 -6.19 16.65
CA GLN A 144 -23.06 -5.53 16.37
C GLN A 144 -24.23 -6.49 16.64
N ARG A 145 -24.81 -6.37 17.84
CA ARG A 145 -25.92 -7.25 18.27
C ARG A 145 -27.18 -7.10 17.44
N GLU A 146 -27.46 -5.90 16.94
CA GLU A 146 -28.65 -5.59 16.15
C GLU A 146 -28.63 -6.27 14.77
N THR A 147 -27.49 -6.23 14.10
CA THR A 147 -27.28 -6.84 12.79
C THR A 147 -26.78 -8.29 12.88
N LYS A 148 -26.59 -8.80 14.10
CA LYS A 148 -26.00 -10.12 14.36
C LYS A 148 -24.67 -10.30 13.62
N ASN A 149 -23.80 -9.28 13.63
CA ASN A 149 -22.52 -9.33 12.93
C ASN A 149 -21.36 -9.08 13.88
N VAL A 150 -20.30 -9.87 13.73
CA VAL A 150 -19.00 -9.67 14.37
C VAL A 150 -18.00 -9.21 13.32
N TYR A 151 -17.36 -8.08 13.57
CA TYR A 151 -16.29 -7.53 12.75
C TYR A 151 -14.97 -7.72 13.47
N VAL A 152 -14.03 -8.40 12.84
CA VAL A 152 -12.67 -8.61 13.33
C VAL A 152 -11.72 -7.88 12.39
N LYS A 153 -10.98 -6.91 12.90
CA LYS A 153 -9.93 -6.22 12.17
C LYS A 153 -8.60 -6.93 12.41
N VAL A 154 -8.03 -7.46 11.33
CA VAL A 154 -6.69 -8.04 11.29
C VAL A 154 -5.74 -7.01 10.70
N GLN A 155 -4.62 -6.74 11.36
CA GLN A 155 -3.57 -5.84 10.93
C GLN A 155 -2.20 -6.51 11.03
N PHE A 156 -1.35 -6.26 10.02
CA PHE A 156 0.09 -6.54 10.11
C PHE A 156 0.81 -5.20 10.25
N VAL A 157 1.56 -5.05 11.33
CA VAL A 157 2.28 -3.81 11.67
C VAL A 157 3.77 -4.11 11.69
N ASN A 158 4.57 -3.19 11.17
CA ASN A 158 6.02 -3.21 11.30
C ASN A 158 6.48 -1.85 11.82
N ALA A 159 7.13 -1.82 12.98
CA ALA A 159 7.35 -0.60 13.76
C ALA A 159 6.04 0.19 13.95
N ASP A 160 5.92 1.38 13.34
CA ASP A 160 4.74 2.25 13.44
C ASP A 160 3.85 2.21 12.17
N ASP A 161 4.23 1.43 11.16
CA ASP A 161 3.53 1.37 9.89
C ASP A 161 2.57 0.17 9.83
N VAL A 162 1.34 0.43 9.41
CA VAL A 162 0.35 -0.62 9.09
C VAL A 162 0.60 -1.08 7.65
N LEU A 163 1.11 -2.30 7.51
CA LEU A 163 1.46 -2.90 6.23
C LEU A 163 0.26 -3.53 5.53
N TYR A 164 -0.74 -3.90 6.32
CA TYR A 164 -1.94 -4.55 5.84
C TYR A 164 -3.06 -4.38 6.84
N GLU A 165 -4.28 -4.22 6.34
CA GLU A 165 -5.48 -4.29 7.14
C GLU A 165 -6.56 -5.07 6.39
N LYS A 166 -7.22 -6.00 7.09
CA LYS A 166 -8.42 -6.68 6.61
C LYS A 166 -9.50 -6.74 7.67
N ASN A 167 -10.72 -6.34 7.29
CA ASN A 167 -11.90 -6.53 8.11
C ASN A 167 -12.58 -7.85 7.73
N ILE A 168 -12.68 -8.77 8.68
CA ILE A 168 -13.40 -10.04 8.57
C ILE A 168 -14.77 -9.84 9.19
N VAL A 169 -15.83 -10.22 8.46
CA VAL A 169 -17.21 -10.16 8.95
C VAL A 169 -17.74 -11.58 9.14
N ALA A 170 -18.26 -11.87 10.32
CA ALA A 170 -18.92 -13.12 10.67
C ALA A 170 -20.35 -12.86 11.13
N GLU A 171 -21.32 -13.54 10.51
CA GLU A 171 -22.72 -13.51 10.94
C GLU A 171 -22.89 -14.39 12.20
N MET A 172 -23.71 -13.92 13.14
CA MET A 172 -24.00 -14.53 14.46
C MET A 172 -25.22 -15.43 14.41
#